data_AF-A0A975A4A2-F1
#
_entry.id   AF-A0A975A4A2-F1
#
_cell.length_a   1.000
_cell.length_b   1.000
_cell.length_c   1.000
_cell.angle_alpha   90.00
_cell.angle_beta   90.00
_cell.angle_gamma   90.00
#
_symmetry.space_group_name_H-M   'P 1'
#
loop_
_entity.id
_entity.type
_entity.pdbx_description
1 polymer ?
#
loop_
_entity_poly.entity_id
_entity_poly.type
_entity_poly.pdbx_seq_one_letter_code
_entity_poly.pdbx_strand_id
1 'polypeptide(L)'
;MHLRRALALTLAVPLLVAGCSDEPAPEPKIPDPTSSSPTPTPVETETAEVESPEDFIRRWVEVSNSMQNSGDTSEYLRLSAGCKACSQVADRVRSAFDAGGFVRTEGWSVEDVSDKSGGDSRPVFDVRVTSAPTVIKENSNAREQEYSGGDLVYRFRLNATSPWRVVRLTQVPS
;
A
#
# COMPACT_ATOMS: atom_id res chain seq x y z
N MET A 1 -4.23 11.30 -47.35
CA MET A 1 -3.85 12.71 -47.56
C MET A 1 -2.80 13.09 -46.52
N HIS A 2 -1.55 13.23 -46.92
CA HIS A 2 -0.45 13.62 -46.04
C HIS A 2 -0.33 15.14 -46.00
N LEU A 3 -0.42 15.73 -44.82
CA LEU A 3 -0.02 17.11 -44.58
C LEU A 3 1.09 17.13 -43.53
N ARG A 4 2.07 17.97 -43.84
CA ARG A 4 3.44 18.01 -43.34
C ARG A 4 3.60 19.17 -42.35
N ARG A 5 4.49 18.97 -41.37
CA ARG A 5 5.52 19.89 -40.82
C ARG A 5 5.13 21.28 -40.27
N ALA A 6 5.53 21.53 -39.02
CA ALA A 6 6.45 22.58 -38.53
C ALA A 6 6.38 22.58 -36.97
N LEU A 7 7.40 22.35 -36.12
CA LEU A 7 8.77 22.85 -35.91
C LEU A 7 8.87 24.25 -35.24
N ALA A 8 9.55 24.27 -34.09
CA ALA A 8 10.08 25.37 -33.27
C ALA A 8 9.11 25.98 -32.21
N LEU A 9 9.53 26.45 -31.03
CA LEU A 9 10.81 27.05 -30.64
C LEU A 9 11.00 26.99 -29.10
N THR A 10 12.24 26.83 -28.68
CA THR A 10 12.81 26.80 -27.31
C THR A 10 12.59 28.06 -26.48
N LEU A 11 12.44 27.90 -25.15
CA LEU A 11 12.84 28.92 -24.17
C LEU A 11 13.39 28.26 -22.90
N ALA A 12 14.69 28.45 -22.68
CA ALA A 12 15.42 28.12 -21.45
C ALA A 12 15.38 29.33 -20.51
N VAL A 13 15.14 29.08 -19.22
CA VAL A 13 15.29 30.09 -18.15
C VAL A 13 16.12 29.47 -17.03
N PRO A 14 17.37 29.93 -16.81
CA PRO A 14 18.12 29.66 -15.59
C PRO A 14 18.02 30.86 -14.64
N LEU A 15 17.59 30.65 -13.41
CA LEU A 15 17.74 31.61 -12.32
C LEU A 15 18.44 30.93 -11.15
N LEU A 16 19.74 31.19 -11.07
CA LEU A 16 20.58 31.00 -9.90
C LEU A 16 20.23 32.06 -8.86
N VAL A 17 19.93 31.67 -7.63
CA VAL A 17 20.13 32.54 -6.46
C VAL A 17 20.82 31.71 -5.38
N ALA A 18 22.12 31.98 -5.23
CA ALA A 18 22.90 31.62 -4.07
C ALA A 18 22.54 32.57 -2.92
N GLY A 19 22.40 32.02 -1.71
CA GLY A 19 22.12 32.78 -0.49
C GLY A 19 22.58 32.02 0.74
N CYS A 20 23.90 31.83 0.86
CA CYS A 20 24.53 31.50 2.15
C CYS A 20 24.65 32.80 2.96
N SER A 21 24.08 32.83 4.14
CA SER A 21 24.49 33.77 5.19
C SER A 21 24.82 32.95 6.42
N ASP A 22 26.12 32.83 6.63
CA ASP A 22 26.82 32.31 7.80
C ASP A 22 26.89 33.48 8.79
N GLU A 23 26.34 33.34 10.00
CA GLU A 23 26.52 34.35 11.05
C GLU A 23 26.61 33.66 12.43
N PRO A 24 27.52 34.13 13.32
CA PRO A 24 28.24 33.29 14.26
C PRO A 24 27.49 33.02 15.56
N ALA A 25 27.86 31.88 16.15
CA ALA A 25 27.38 31.40 17.43
C ALA A 25 27.74 32.35 18.59
N PRO A 26 26.79 32.69 19.48
CA PRO A 26 27.11 33.20 20.80
C PRO A 26 27.39 32.02 21.75
N GLU A 27 28.61 31.95 22.32
CA GLU A 27 28.95 31.05 23.43
C GLU A 27 28.36 31.56 24.75
N PRO A 28 27.57 30.75 25.49
CA PRO A 28 27.24 31.02 26.88
C PRO A 28 27.87 29.95 27.80
N LYS A 29 28.84 30.42 28.58
CA LYS A 29 29.38 29.94 29.87
C LYS A 29 28.84 28.60 30.40
N ILE A 30 29.73 27.61 30.43
CA ILE A 30 29.58 26.32 31.11
C ILE A 30 29.67 26.53 32.64
N PRO A 31 28.64 26.20 33.44
CA PRO A 31 28.80 26.00 34.88
C PRO A 31 29.46 24.64 35.17
N ASP A 32 30.21 24.58 36.27
CA ASP A 32 31.08 23.50 36.73
C ASP A 32 30.52 22.07 36.57
N PRO A 33 31.38 21.06 36.22
CA PRO A 33 30.95 19.68 36.15
C PRO A 33 30.68 19.13 37.56
N THR A 34 29.42 19.20 37.99
CA THR A 34 28.95 18.37 39.09
C THR A 34 28.90 16.94 38.56
N SER A 35 29.84 16.12 39.05
CA SER A 35 29.92 14.69 38.81
C SER A 35 28.65 13.99 39.33
N SER A 36 27.66 13.87 38.46
CA SER A 36 26.52 12.97 38.64
C SER A 36 26.69 11.80 37.67
N SER A 37 27.18 10.68 38.20
CA SER A 37 27.19 9.40 37.50
C SER A 37 25.75 9.09 37.07
N PRO A 38 25.43 8.95 35.77
CA PRO A 38 24.11 8.49 35.39
C PRO A 38 24.02 7.02 35.80
N THR A 39 23.14 6.73 36.75
CA THR A 39 22.63 5.37 36.94
C THR A 39 22.11 4.90 35.57
N PRO A 40 22.55 3.74 35.05
CA PRO A 40 22.00 3.24 33.80
C PRO A 40 20.50 2.99 34.00
N THR A 41 19.67 3.83 33.40
CA THR A 41 18.25 3.52 33.20
C THR A 41 18.20 2.21 32.43
N PRO A 42 17.40 1.22 32.85
CA PRO A 42 17.20 0.02 32.05
C PRO A 42 16.67 0.49 30.69
N VAL A 43 17.42 0.22 29.62
CA VAL A 43 16.86 0.27 28.28
C VAL A 43 15.86 -0.88 28.25
N GLU A 44 14.59 -0.59 28.51
CA GLU A 44 13.51 -1.47 28.11
C GLU A 44 13.70 -1.71 26.62
N THR A 45 14.16 -2.92 26.30
CA THR A 45 14.21 -3.37 24.93
C THR A 45 12.75 -3.55 24.53
N GLU A 46 12.14 -2.51 23.97
CA GLU A 46 10.81 -2.57 23.35
C GLU A 46 10.84 -3.74 22.37
N THR A 47 10.23 -4.85 22.79
CA THR A 47 10.05 -6.00 21.91
C THR A 47 8.99 -5.55 20.92
N ALA A 48 9.38 -5.40 19.64
CA ALA A 48 8.47 -4.99 18.59
C ALA A 48 7.18 -5.82 18.67
N GLU A 49 6.05 -5.13 18.84
CA GLU A 49 4.74 -5.79 18.96
C GLU A 49 4.47 -6.59 17.68
N VAL A 50 4.10 -7.86 17.86
CA VAL A 50 3.77 -8.72 16.73
C VAL A 50 2.42 -8.29 16.19
N GLU A 51 2.38 -7.86 14.93
CA GLU A 51 1.15 -7.45 14.24
C GLU A 51 0.05 -8.51 14.38
N SER A 52 -1.16 -8.07 14.75
CA SER A 52 -2.32 -8.95 14.84
C SER A 52 -2.80 -9.39 13.44
N PRO A 53 -3.48 -10.54 13.31
CA PRO A 53 -4.07 -10.94 12.02
C PRO A 53 -5.06 -9.92 11.45
N GLU A 54 -5.82 -9.23 12.31
CA GLU A 54 -6.78 -8.21 11.89
C GLU A 54 -6.06 -6.99 11.32
N ASP A 55 -5.05 -6.47 12.01
CA ASP A 55 -4.25 -5.33 11.54
C ASP A 55 -3.55 -5.67 10.22
N PHE A 56 -3.04 -6.90 10.10
CA PHE A 56 -2.50 -7.41 8.85
C PHE A 56 -3.52 -7.38 7.70
N ILE A 57 -4.75 -7.83 7.93
CA ILE A 57 -5.82 -7.82 6.91
C ILE A 57 -6.11 -6.39 6.47
N ARG A 58 -6.22 -5.44 7.40
CA ARG A 58 -6.48 -4.03 7.10
C ARG A 58 -5.35 -3.44 6.27
N ARG A 59 -4.10 -3.64 6.67
CA ARG A 59 -2.92 -3.22 5.91
C ARG A 59 -2.83 -3.89 4.54
N TRP A 60 -3.21 -5.16 4.42
CA TRP A 60 -3.27 -5.86 3.14
C TRP A 60 -4.27 -5.21 2.19
N VAL A 61 -5.44 -4.79 2.69
CA VAL A 61 -6.45 -4.08 1.89
C VAL A 61 -5.92 -2.72 1.42
N GLU A 62 -5.23 -1.96 2.26
CA GLU A 62 -4.59 -0.71 1.87
C GLU A 62 -3.57 -0.91 0.74
N VAL A 63 -2.72 -1.95 0.86
CA VAL A 63 -1.76 -2.33 -0.19
C VAL A 63 -2.48 -2.75 -1.48
N SER A 64 -3.59 -3.48 -1.38
CA SER A 64 -4.43 -3.85 -2.53
C SER A 64 -5.02 -2.61 -3.21
N ASN A 65 -5.50 -1.63 -2.45
CA ASN A 65 -6.03 -0.37 -2.98
C ASN A 65 -4.94 0.45 -3.69
N SER A 66 -3.74 0.51 -3.10
CA SER A 66 -2.58 1.18 -3.69
C SER A 66 -2.14 0.52 -5.00
N MET A 67 -2.03 -0.81 -5.02
CA MET A 67 -1.70 -1.57 -6.23
C MET A 67 -2.69 -1.29 -7.36
N GLN A 68 -3.99 -1.29 -7.07
CA GLN A 68 -5.02 -1.06 -8.10
C GLN A 68 -4.81 0.30 -8.78
N ASN A 69 -4.57 1.37 -8.03
CA ASN A 69 -4.44 2.71 -8.61
C ASN A 69 -3.06 3.03 -9.19
N SER A 70 -2.00 2.36 -8.73
CA SER A 70 -0.61 2.64 -9.15
C SER A 70 -0.08 1.68 -10.22
N GLY A 71 -0.63 0.46 -10.30
CA GLY A 71 -0.04 -0.61 -11.09
C GLY A 71 1.14 -1.32 -10.41
N ASP A 72 1.64 -0.82 -9.27
CA ASP A 72 2.73 -1.47 -8.53
C ASP A 72 2.20 -2.67 -7.74
N THR A 73 2.60 -3.86 -8.16
CA THR A 73 2.14 -5.15 -7.61
C THR A 73 3.11 -5.77 -6.60
N SER A 74 4.27 -5.16 -6.38
CA SER A 74 5.38 -5.78 -5.65
C SER A 74 5.01 -6.12 -4.20
N GLU A 75 4.54 -5.13 -3.45
CA GLU A 75 4.17 -5.28 -2.03
C GLU A 75 2.94 -6.17 -1.87
N TYR A 76 1.94 -6.01 -2.74
CA TYR A 76 0.74 -6.85 -2.74
C TYR A 76 1.08 -8.34 -2.93
N LEU A 77 1.98 -8.65 -3.87
CA LEU A 77 2.44 -10.02 -4.11
C LEU A 77 3.28 -10.57 -2.94
N ARG A 78 4.07 -9.71 -2.28
CA ARG A 78 4.83 -10.09 -1.08
C ARG A 78 3.91 -10.53 0.07
N LEU A 79 2.83 -9.79 0.32
CA LEU A 79 1.84 -10.09 1.37
C LEU A 79 0.88 -11.23 0.98
N SER A 80 0.83 -11.59 -0.30
CA SER A 80 -0.07 -12.60 -0.85
C SER A 80 0.65 -13.84 -1.38
N ALA A 81 1.88 -14.10 -0.93
CA ALA A 81 2.69 -15.17 -1.49
C ALA A 81 2.01 -16.54 -1.29
N GLY A 82 1.74 -17.24 -2.41
CA GLY A 82 1.02 -18.50 -2.45
C GLY A 82 -0.49 -18.38 -2.71
N CYS A 83 -1.06 -17.18 -2.72
CA CYS A 83 -2.45 -16.95 -3.11
C CYS A 83 -2.60 -16.85 -4.64
N LYS A 84 -3.14 -17.89 -5.26
CA LYS A 84 -3.38 -17.95 -6.72
C LYS A 84 -4.38 -16.90 -7.21
N ALA A 85 -5.43 -16.60 -6.45
CA ALA A 85 -6.41 -15.57 -6.81
C ALA A 85 -5.78 -14.17 -6.78
N CYS A 86 -5.00 -13.90 -5.73
CA CYS A 86 -4.27 -12.64 -5.56
C CYS A 86 -3.27 -12.43 -6.71
N SER A 87 -2.50 -13.46 -7.06
CA SER A 87 -1.54 -13.38 -8.17
C SER A 87 -2.21 -13.03 -9.50
N GLN A 88 -3.40 -13.61 -9.79
CA GLN A 88 -4.16 -13.28 -10.99
C GLN A 88 -4.67 -11.83 -11.01
N VAL A 89 -5.06 -11.29 -9.85
CA VAL A 89 -5.47 -9.87 -9.74
C VAL A 89 -4.27 -8.97 -10.04
N ALA A 90 -3.13 -9.22 -9.40
CA ALA A 90 -1.90 -8.49 -9.65
C ALA A 90 -1.49 -8.53 -11.13
N ASP A 91 -1.53 -9.71 -11.75
CA ASP A 91 -1.21 -9.88 -13.17
C ASP A 91 -2.12 -9.06 -14.09
N ARG A 92 -3.42 -9.02 -13.81
CA ARG A 92 -4.38 -8.22 -14.59
C ARG A 92 -4.14 -6.73 -14.43
N VAL A 93 -3.92 -6.26 -13.20
CA VAL A 93 -3.63 -4.85 -12.92
C VAL A 93 -2.35 -4.43 -13.64
N ARG A 94 -1.25 -5.15 -13.44
CA ARG A 94 0.02 -4.87 -14.14
C ARG A 94 -0.15 -4.88 -15.66
N SER A 95 -0.82 -5.89 -16.20
CA SER A 95 -1.04 -5.99 -17.66
C SER A 95 -1.81 -4.80 -18.22
N ALA A 96 -2.79 -4.27 -17.47
CA ALA A 96 -3.52 -3.08 -17.88
C ALA A 96 -2.60 -1.85 -17.94
N PHE A 97 -1.81 -1.61 -16.90
CA PHE A 97 -0.87 -0.47 -16.86
C PHE A 97 0.23 -0.58 -17.92
N ASP A 98 0.82 -1.77 -18.09
CA ASP A 98 1.84 -2.03 -19.13
C ASP A 98 1.31 -1.79 -20.55
N ALA A 99 0.00 -2.01 -20.77
CA ALA A 99 -0.67 -1.76 -22.05
C ALA A 99 -1.21 -0.33 -22.23
N GLY A 100 -0.85 0.61 -21.33
CA GLY A 100 -1.33 2.00 -21.35
C GLY A 100 -2.80 2.15 -20.93
N GLY A 101 -3.33 1.17 -20.23
CA GLY A 101 -4.60 1.19 -19.51
C GLY A 101 -4.46 1.71 -18.08
N PHE A 102 -5.51 1.56 -17.27
CA PHE A 102 -5.52 1.97 -15.87
C PHE A 102 -6.65 1.27 -15.08
N VAL A 103 -6.56 1.35 -13.76
CA VAL A 103 -7.68 1.13 -12.83
C VAL A 103 -7.81 2.38 -11.96
N ARG A 104 -9.03 2.88 -11.77
CA ARG A 104 -9.33 4.03 -10.91
C ARG A 104 -10.44 3.66 -9.94
N THR A 105 -10.13 3.74 -8.64
CA THR A 105 -11.06 3.35 -7.57
C THR A 105 -10.61 3.95 -6.23
N GLU A 106 -11.56 4.24 -5.35
CA GLU A 106 -11.26 4.49 -3.92
C GLU A 106 -10.96 3.17 -3.16
N GLY A 107 -11.10 2.02 -3.83
CA GLY A 107 -10.74 0.71 -3.31
C GLY A 107 -11.80 0.11 -2.40
N TRP A 108 -11.35 -0.75 -1.47
CA TRP A 108 -12.20 -1.37 -0.46
C TRP A 108 -12.05 -0.67 0.89
N SER A 109 -13.18 -0.43 1.56
CA SER A 109 -13.26 -0.11 2.99
C SER A 109 -13.56 -1.37 3.79
N VAL A 110 -12.84 -1.62 4.88
CA VAL A 110 -13.04 -2.81 5.73
C VAL A 110 -14.03 -2.47 6.85
N GLU A 111 -15.23 -3.02 6.76
CA GLU A 111 -16.33 -2.78 7.69
C GLU A 111 -16.32 -3.71 8.91
N ASP A 112 -15.98 -4.99 8.70
CA ASP A 112 -15.93 -6.01 9.76
C ASP A 112 -14.88 -7.07 9.45
N VAL A 113 -14.20 -7.55 10.50
CA VAL A 113 -13.27 -8.70 10.44
C VAL A 113 -13.71 -9.70 11.49
N SER A 114 -14.26 -10.83 11.03
CA SER A 114 -14.80 -11.87 11.88
C SER A 114 -13.91 -13.12 11.86
N ASP A 115 -13.36 -13.54 13.00
CA ASP A 115 -12.62 -14.80 13.12
C ASP A 115 -13.55 -16.02 12.90
N LYS A 116 -13.13 -16.91 11.99
CA LYS A 116 -13.79 -18.17 11.60
C LYS A 116 -12.85 -19.37 11.72
N SER A 117 -11.74 -19.23 12.43
CA SER A 117 -10.70 -20.27 12.56
C SER A 117 -11.22 -21.50 13.30
N GLY A 118 -12.14 -21.32 14.27
CA GLY A 118 -12.76 -22.43 15.00
C GLY A 118 -11.77 -23.34 15.72
N GLY A 119 -10.59 -22.81 16.10
CA GLY A 119 -9.49 -23.57 16.69
C GLY A 119 -8.49 -24.20 15.69
N ASP A 120 -8.63 -23.95 14.38
CA ASP A 120 -7.63 -24.34 13.39
C ASP A 120 -6.31 -23.58 13.61
N SER A 121 -5.20 -24.29 13.43
CA SER A 121 -3.84 -23.74 13.39
C SER A 121 -3.62 -22.66 12.31
N ARG A 122 -4.48 -22.60 11.29
CA ARG A 122 -4.42 -21.60 10.21
C ARG A 122 -5.56 -20.60 10.38
N PRO A 123 -5.24 -19.32 10.64
CA PRO A 123 -6.27 -18.32 10.83
C PRO A 123 -7.16 -18.16 9.59
N VAL A 124 -8.47 -18.14 9.81
CA VAL A 124 -9.50 -17.93 8.79
C VAL A 124 -10.39 -16.77 9.24
N PHE A 125 -10.59 -15.79 8.37
CA PHE A 125 -11.43 -14.63 8.67
C PHE A 125 -12.45 -14.43 7.56
N ASP A 126 -13.67 -14.10 7.93
CA ASP A 126 -14.63 -13.48 7.02
C ASP A 126 -14.51 -11.97 7.18
N VAL A 127 -14.27 -11.27 6.08
CA VAL A 127 -14.03 -9.83 6.05
C VAL A 127 -15.14 -9.20 5.22
N ARG A 128 -15.95 -8.35 5.85
CA ARG A 128 -16.95 -7.55 5.16
C ARG A 128 -16.27 -6.28 4.67
N VAL A 129 -16.42 -6.00 3.38
CA VAL A 129 -15.90 -4.78 2.75
C VAL A 129 -16.98 -4.09 1.96
N THR A 130 -16.91 -2.77 1.87
CA THR A 130 -17.63 -2.00 0.86
C THR A 130 -16.66 -1.61 -0.25
N SER A 131 -16.92 -2.07 -1.47
CA SER A 131 -16.14 -1.73 -2.65
C SER A 131 -16.65 -0.42 -3.24
N ALA A 132 -15.76 0.54 -3.47
CA ALA A 132 -16.08 1.75 -4.20
C ALA A 132 -16.34 1.47 -5.69
N PRO A 133 -17.06 2.38 -6.39
CA PRO A 133 -17.13 2.36 -7.83
C PRO A 133 -15.73 2.33 -8.47
N THR A 134 -15.57 1.52 -9.51
CA THR A 134 -14.28 1.27 -10.15
C THR A 134 -14.39 1.45 -11.65
N VAL A 135 -13.46 2.20 -12.23
CA VAL A 135 -13.32 2.35 -13.69
C VAL A 135 -12.06 1.63 -14.13
N ILE A 136 -12.19 0.74 -15.12
CA ILE A 136 -11.08 -0.05 -15.67
C ILE A 136 -10.95 0.23 -17.16
N LYS A 137 -9.73 0.47 -17.60
CA LYS A 137 -9.36 0.51 -19.01
C LYS A 137 -8.22 -0.48 -19.24
N GLU A 138 -8.46 -1.53 -20.02
CA GLU A 138 -7.50 -2.64 -20.15
C GLU A 138 -6.24 -2.30 -20.96
N ASN A 139 -6.33 -1.33 -21.87
CA ASN A 139 -5.21 -0.85 -22.68
C ASN A 139 -5.55 0.51 -23.29
N SER A 140 -4.61 1.17 -23.96
CA SER A 140 -4.79 2.52 -24.53
C SER A 140 -6.00 2.67 -25.48
N ASN A 141 -6.39 1.59 -26.17
CA ASN A 141 -7.43 1.56 -27.19
C ASN A 141 -8.77 0.96 -26.70
N ALA A 142 -8.76 0.33 -25.52
CA ALA A 142 -9.96 -0.25 -24.92
C ALA A 142 -10.96 0.85 -24.50
N ARG A 143 -12.24 0.50 -24.46
CA ARG A 143 -13.26 1.33 -23.80
C ARG A 143 -13.14 1.21 -22.29
N GLU A 144 -13.50 2.27 -21.59
CA GLU A 144 -13.64 2.23 -20.13
C GLU A 144 -14.83 1.34 -19.75
N GLN A 145 -14.61 0.52 -18.73
CA GLN A 145 -15.60 -0.33 -18.09
C GLN A 145 -15.85 0.21 -16.68
N GLU A 146 -17.12 0.44 -16.34
CA GLU A 146 -17.52 0.93 -15.03
C GLU A 146 -18.17 -0.19 -14.22
N TYR A 147 -17.77 -0.29 -12.95
CA TYR A 147 -18.34 -1.19 -11.97
C TYR A 147 -18.86 -0.36 -10.81
N SER A 148 -20.11 -0.61 -10.37
CA SER A 148 -20.76 0.19 -9.33
C SER A 148 -20.15 0.02 -7.94
N GLY A 149 -19.38 -1.05 -7.71
CA GLY A 149 -19.01 -1.46 -6.36
C GLY A 149 -20.20 -2.04 -5.58
N GLY A 150 -20.12 -2.01 -4.25
CA GLY A 150 -21.12 -2.55 -3.32
C GLY A 150 -20.53 -3.36 -2.18
N ASP A 151 -21.40 -3.94 -1.36
CA ASP A 151 -21.01 -4.73 -0.20
C ASP A 151 -20.60 -6.15 -0.59
N LEU A 152 -19.46 -6.60 -0.08
CA LEU A 152 -18.86 -7.89 -0.38
C LEU A 152 -18.39 -8.54 0.92
N VAL A 153 -18.40 -9.87 0.95
CA VAL A 153 -17.75 -10.65 2.01
C VAL A 153 -16.68 -11.54 1.40
N TYR A 154 -15.47 -11.45 1.92
CA TYR A 154 -14.34 -12.27 1.51
C TYR A 154 -13.85 -13.14 2.66
N ARG A 155 -13.63 -14.42 2.38
CA ARG A 155 -12.93 -15.32 3.27
C ARG A 155 -11.43 -15.26 3.02
N PHE A 156 -10.70 -14.74 4.00
CA PHE A 156 -9.25 -14.75 4.07
C PHE A 156 -8.79 -16.02 4.78
N ARG A 157 -7.80 -16.70 4.21
CA ARG A 157 -6.99 -17.69 4.94
C ARG A 157 -5.56 -17.19 4.98
N LEU A 158 -5.00 -17.14 6.18
CA LEU A 158 -3.62 -16.74 6.39
C LEU A 158 -2.69 -17.96 6.51
N ASN A 159 -1.39 -17.74 6.40
CA ASN A 159 -0.41 -18.73 6.90
C ASN A 159 -0.53 -18.88 8.43
N ALA A 160 0.02 -19.96 8.98
CA ALA A 160 -0.19 -20.34 10.38
C ALA A 160 0.47 -19.38 11.39
N THR A 161 1.50 -18.64 11.00
CA THR A 161 2.35 -17.85 11.89
C THR A 161 2.84 -16.57 11.24
N SER A 162 3.12 -15.56 12.06
CA SER A 162 3.75 -14.30 11.64
C SER A 162 5.17 -14.54 11.06
N PRO A 163 5.59 -13.81 10.01
CA PRO A 163 4.86 -12.73 9.34
C PRO A 163 3.68 -13.25 8.53
N TRP A 164 2.53 -12.60 8.71
CA TRP A 164 1.27 -12.99 8.09
C TRP A 164 1.32 -12.84 6.57
N ARG A 165 0.61 -13.75 5.88
CA ARG A 165 0.43 -13.76 4.43
C ARG A 165 -0.95 -14.29 4.08
N VAL A 166 -1.60 -13.66 3.10
CA VAL A 166 -2.81 -14.22 2.51
C VAL A 166 -2.42 -15.39 1.61
N VAL A 167 -2.88 -16.59 1.96
CA VAL A 167 -2.63 -17.82 1.17
C VAL A 167 -3.87 -18.24 0.36
N ARG A 168 -5.05 -17.76 0.76
CA ARG A 168 -6.28 -17.90 -0.03
C ARG A 168 -7.23 -16.75 0.24
N LEU A 169 -7.84 -16.26 -0.83
CA LEU A 169 -8.89 -15.26 -0.82
C LEU A 169 -10.06 -15.79 -1.66
N THR A 170 -11.28 -15.72 -1.13
CA THR A 170 -12.47 -16.21 -1.83
C THR A 170 -13.67 -15.36 -1.45
N GLN A 171 -14.40 -14.83 -2.42
CA GLN A 171 -15.67 -14.17 -2.15
C GLN A 171 -16.69 -15.21 -1.68
N VAL A 172 -17.42 -14.92 -0.60
CA VAL A 172 -18.48 -15.76 -0.06
C VAL A 172 -19.82 -15.02 -0.14
N PRO A 173 -20.96 -15.73 -0.17
CA PRO A 173 -22.26 -15.09 -0.08
C PRO A 173 -22.36 -14.21 1.18
N SER A 174 -22.91 -13.01 1.02
CA SER A 174 -23.27 -12.08 2.10
C SER A 174 -24.46 -12.57 2.91
#